data_AF-A0A383CL62-F1
#
_entry.id   AF-A0A383CL62-F1
#
_cell.length_a   1.000
_cell.length_b   1.000
_cell.length_c   1.000
_cell.angle_alpha   90.00
_cell.angle_beta   90.00
_cell.angle_gamma   90.00
#
_symmetry.space_group_name_H-M   'P 1'
#
loop_
_entity.id
_entity.type
_entity.pdbx_description
1 polymer ?
#
loop_
_entity_poly.entity_id
_entity_poly.type
_entity_poly.pdbx_seq_one_letter_code
_entity_poly.pdbx_strand_id
1 'polypeptide(L)' 'GRTVCAYDRFVTTSGLTARVESGSGRVFYFDQALNLTPKLTKRISDHYPVELRLNLAE' A
#
# COMPACT_ATOMS: atom_id res chain seq x y z
N GLY A 1 21.98 -7.13 -6.10
CA GLY A 1 20.81 -7.79 -5.49
C GLY A 1 19.70 -6.77 -5.39
N ARG A 2 18.48 -7.11 -5.84
CA ARG A 2 17.32 -6.22 -5.73
C ARG A 2 16.88 -6.23 -4.27
N THR A 3 17.33 -5.25 -3.50
CA THR A 3 16.77 -4.98 -2.17
C THR A 3 15.28 -4.71 -2.38
N VAL A 4 14.42 -5.49 -1.72
CA VAL A 4 12.97 -5.27 -1.71
C VAL A 4 12.73 -4.03 -0.86
N CYS A 5 13.08 -2.86 -1.39
CA CYS A 5 12.97 -1.60 -0.69
C CYS A 5 11.51 -1.16 -0.70
N ALA A 6 10.88 -1.19 0.48
CA ALA A 6 9.61 -0.52 0.69
C ALA A 6 9.86 0.99 0.85
N TYR A 7 9.83 1.72 -0.26
CA TYR A 7 10.04 3.18 -0.31
C TYR A 7 8.86 3.95 0.27
N ASP A 8 7.64 3.61 -0.14
CA ASP A 8 6.41 4.21 0.37
C ASP A 8 5.99 3.58 1.71
N ARG A 9 5.55 4.40 2.67
CA ARG A 9 5.25 3.97 4.04
C ARG A 9 4.08 4.76 4.63
N PHE A 10 3.28 4.08 5.44
CA PHE A 10 2.50 4.74 6.49
C PHE A 10 3.21 4.60 7.83
N VAL A 11 3.28 5.69 8.58
CA VAL A 11 3.72 5.71 9.97
C VAL A 11 2.59 6.30 10.79
N THR A 12 2.16 5.59 11.83
CA THR A 12 1.11 6.05 12.74
C THR A 12 1.68 6.27 14.13
N THR A 13 1.04 7.15 14.90
CA THR A 13 1.33 7.37 16.32
C THR A 13 0.21 6.77 17.16
N SER A 14 0.45 6.57 18.45
CA SER A 14 -0.45 5.88 19.37
C SER A 14 -1.93 6.28 19.28
N GLY A 15 -2.23 7.57 19.07
CA GLY A 15 -3.60 8.07 18.93
C GLY A 15 -4.35 7.58 17.69
N LEU A 16 -3.63 7.23 16.62
CA LEU A 16 -4.20 6.66 15.39
C LEU A 16 -3.95 5.16 15.26
N THR A 17 -2.85 4.63 15.82
CA THR A 17 -2.52 3.20 15.79
C THR A 17 -3.64 2.35 16.35
N ALA A 18 -4.33 2.81 17.40
CA ALA A 18 -5.48 2.10 17.99
C ALA A 18 -6.66 1.93 17.01
N ARG A 19 -6.76 2.78 15.99
CA ARG A 19 -7.81 2.71 14.95
C ARG A 19 -7.37 1.93 13.73
N VAL A 20 -6.11 1.50 13.63
CA VAL A 20 -5.64 0.73 12.49
C VAL A 20 -6.22 -0.68 12.56
N GLU A 21 -6.91 -1.10 11.51
CA GLU A 21 -7.32 -2.51 11.37
C GLU A 21 -6.05 -3.37 11.29
N SER A 22 -5.91 -4.31 12.23
CA SER A 22 -4.71 -5.14 12.35
C SER A 22 -4.42 -5.88 11.04
N GLY A 23 -3.19 -5.76 10.54
CA GLY A 23 -2.76 -6.39 9.29
C GLY A 23 -3.26 -5.72 8.00
N SER A 24 -4.00 -4.62 8.07
CA SER A 24 -4.52 -3.94 6.86
C SER A 24 -3.45 -3.18 6.06
N GLY A 25 -2.33 -2.82 6.69
CA GLY A 25 -1.22 -2.11 6.04
C GLY A 25 -0.53 -2.98 4.99
N ARG A 26 -0.63 -2.62 3.70
CA ARG A 26 -0.07 -3.41 2.60
C ARG A 26 0.22 -2.59 1.35
N VAL A 27 0.92 -3.20 0.39
CA VAL A 27 1.09 -2.67 -0.96
C VAL A 27 -0.11 -3.09 -1.82
N PHE A 28 -0.66 -2.16 -2.59
CA PHE A 28 -1.70 -2.43 -3.58
C PHE A 28 -1.09 -2.65 -4.97
N TYR A 29 -0.98 -3.92 -5.38
CA TYR A 29 -0.49 -4.32 -6.70
C TYR A 29 -1.57 -4.11 -7.77
N PHE A 30 -1.75 -2.86 -8.21
CA PHE A 30 -2.81 -2.49 -9.17
C PHE A 30 -2.68 -3.22 -10.52
N ASP A 31 -1.47 -3.63 -10.90
CA ASP A 31 -1.21 -4.41 -12.09
C ASP A 31 -1.81 -5.81 -12.00
N GLN A 32 -1.71 -6.46 -10.85
CA GLN A 32 -2.32 -7.76 -10.60
C GLN A 32 -3.85 -7.62 -10.48
N ALA A 33 -4.31 -6.61 -9.74
CA ALA A 33 -5.74 -6.38 -9.52
C ALA A 33 -6.50 -6.08 -10.83
N LEU A 34 -5.84 -5.41 -11.78
CA LEU A 34 -6.44 -5.03 -13.07
C LEU A 34 -5.89 -5.84 -14.25
N ASN A 35 -5.06 -6.86 -14.00
CA ASN A 35 -4.41 -7.71 -14.99
C ASN A 35 -3.69 -6.92 -16.11
N LEU A 36 -2.82 -5.99 -15.71
CA LEU A 36 -2.13 -5.09 -16.63
C LEU A 36 -0.80 -5.69 -17.13
N THR A 37 -0.46 -5.37 -18.37
CA THR A 37 0.88 -5.65 -18.90
C THR A 37 1.94 -4.76 -18.21
N PRO A 38 3.20 -5.21 -18.08
CA PRO A 38 4.26 -4.40 -17.47
C PRO A 38 4.46 -3.03 -18.13
N LYS A 39 4.24 -2.94 -19.45
CA LYS A 39 4.30 -1.67 -20.20
C LYS A 39 3.20 -0.71 -19.77
N LEU A 40 1.98 -1.20 -19.58
CA LEU A 40 0.86 -0.37 -19.13
C LEU A 40 1.03 -0.01 -17.64
N THR A 41 1.48 -0.94 -16.80
CA THR A 41 1.81 -0.68 -15.39
C THR A 41 2.75 0.50 -15.24
N LYS A 42 3.89 0.47 -15.95
CA LYS A 42 4.89 1.54 -15.93
C LYS A 42 4.40 2.88 -16.49
N ARG A 43 3.35 2.88 -17.32
CA ARG A 43 2.73 4.14 -17.81
C ARG A 43 1.82 4.77 -16.76
N ILE A 44 1.27 3.98 -15.85
CA ILE A 44 0.43 4.48 -14.76
C ILE A 44 1.32 5.05 -13.66
N SER A 45 2.31 4.28 -13.21
CA SER A 45 3.26 4.67 -12.17
C SER A 45 4.45 3.71 -12.15
N ASP A 46 5.59 4.16 -11.65
CA ASP A 46 6.75 3.31 -11.34
C ASP A 46 6.70 2.73 -9.91
N HIS A 47 5.77 3.22 -9.08
CA HIS A 47 5.52 2.77 -7.71
C HIS A 47 4.10 2.20 -7.56
N TYR A 48 3.96 1.18 -6.70
CA TYR A 48 2.66 0.70 -6.24
C TYR A 48 2.22 1.52 -5.01
N PRO A 49 0.92 1.86 -4.88
CA PRO A 49 0.40 2.47 -3.67
C PRO A 49 0.62 1.58 -2.43
N VAL A 50 0.79 2.21 -1.27
CA VAL A 50 0.55 1.57 0.01
C VAL A 50 -0.84 1.96 0.51
N GLU A 51 -1.55 1.03 1.13
CA GLU A 51 -2.90 1.24 1.68
C GLU A 51 -2.99 0.76 3.14
N LEU A 52 -3.95 1.33 3.88
CA LEU A 52 -4.22 1.07 5.29
C LEU A 52 -5.72 1.26 5.54
N ARG A 53 -6.32 0.45 6.42
CA ARG A 53 -7.72 0.63 6.83
C ARG A 53 -7.81 1.15 8.27
N LEU A 54 -8.72 2.09 8.46
CA LEU A 54 -9.04 2.66 9.77
C LEU A 54 -10.44 2.26 10.18
N ASN A 55 -10.59 1.77 11.41
CA ASN A 55 -11.86 1.56 12.06
C ASN A 55 -12.29 2.89 12.69
N LEU A 56 -13.26 3.55 12.05
CA LEU A 56 -13.76 4.86 12.44
C LEU A 56 -15.07 4.80 13.23
N ALA A 57 -15.60 3.59 13.51
CA ALA A 57 -16.78 3.42 14.34
C ALA A 57 -16.49 3.94 15.76
N GLU A 58 -17.44 4.69 16.31
CA GLU A 58 -17.40 5.28 17.66
C GLU A 58 -17.39 4.22 18.77
#